data_AF-A0A6L7W0P2-F1
#
_entry.id   AF-A0A6L7W0P2-F1
#
_cell.length_a   1.000
_cell.length_b   1.000
_cell.length_c   1.000
_cell.angle_alpha   90.00
_cell.angle_beta   90.00
_cell.angle_gamma   90.00
#
_symmetry.space_group_name_H-M   'P 1'
#
loop_
_entity.id
_entity.type
_entity.pdbx_description
1 polymer ?
#
loop_
_entity_poly.entity_id
_entity_poly.type
_entity_poly.pdbx_seq_one_letter_code
_entity_poly.pdbx_strand_id
1 'polypeptide(L)'
;MSNRHEQRAPDVQYEPDESPPALVSLGSGLQLVVLGITSIIFIPTIVVKASGGTDAYLSWTVFGAVAVSGICTALQAVRLSRVGAGYLLFMGPAGAYIGVCVSALIEGGPALLATLVVASSLVPIVISMRLALFRRLLTPTIVGTVNML
;
A
#
# COMPACT_ATOMS: atom_id res chain seq x y z
N MET A 1 44.66 4.26 -6.88
CA MET A 1 44.32 2.89 -7.35
C MET A 1 43.37 2.30 -6.31
N SER A 2 42.05 2.41 -6.47
CA SER A 2 41.27 1.58 -7.39
C SER A 2 39.94 2.26 -7.72
N ASN A 3 39.74 2.57 -9.00
CA ASN A 3 38.47 3.01 -9.57
C ASN A 3 37.52 1.82 -9.61
N ARG A 4 36.53 1.78 -8.71
CA ARG A 4 35.32 0.98 -8.95
C ARG A 4 34.48 1.73 -9.96
N HIS A 5 34.63 1.34 -11.22
CA HIS A 5 33.63 1.63 -12.23
C HIS A 5 32.31 1.03 -11.76
N GLU A 6 31.36 1.87 -11.41
CA GLU A 6 29.95 1.51 -11.27
C GLU A 6 29.52 0.90 -12.60
N GLN A 7 29.30 -0.42 -12.60
CA GLN A 7 28.77 -1.14 -13.75
C GLN A 7 27.31 -0.72 -13.93
N ARG A 8 27.09 0.39 -14.63
CA ARG A 8 25.79 0.80 -15.13
C ARG A 8 25.28 -0.30 -16.06
N ALA A 9 24.20 -0.99 -15.67
CA ALA A 9 23.53 -1.91 -16.57
C ALA A 9 23.11 -1.14 -17.84
N PRO A 10 23.29 -1.67 -19.06
CA PRO A 10 23.20 -0.89 -20.31
C PRO A 10 21.85 -0.23 -20.66
N ASP A 11 20.85 -0.21 -19.76
CA ASP A 11 19.48 0.25 -20.07
C ASP A 11 18.76 0.95 -18.90
N VAL A 12 19.48 1.33 -17.83
CA VAL A 12 18.87 2.01 -16.66
C VAL A 12 19.00 3.53 -16.81
N GLN A 13 17.87 4.21 -17.03
CA GLN A 13 17.84 5.67 -17.18
C GLN A 13 18.02 6.44 -15.87
N TYR A 14 17.44 5.95 -14.76
CA TYR A 14 17.59 6.55 -13.42
C TYR A 14 17.70 5.44 -12.37
N GLU A 15 18.61 5.60 -11.41
CA GLU A 15 18.71 4.71 -10.25
C GLU A 15 17.72 5.08 -9.13
N PRO A 16 17.37 4.16 -8.23
CA PRO A 16 16.40 4.43 -7.15
C PRO A 16 16.79 5.55 -6.19
N ASP A 17 18.10 5.79 -6.03
CA ASP A 17 18.67 6.84 -5.17
C ASP A 17 18.98 8.13 -5.96
N GLU A 18 18.84 8.11 -7.29
CA GLU A 18 19.06 9.27 -8.16
C GLU A 18 17.81 10.16 -8.19
N SER A 19 17.98 11.47 -8.12
CA SER A 19 16.87 12.44 -8.24
C SER A 19 16.70 12.86 -9.70
N PRO A 20 15.65 12.39 -10.40
CA PRO A 20 15.41 12.78 -11.79
C PRO A 20 15.07 14.27 -11.90
N PRO A 21 15.19 14.87 -13.10
CA PRO A 21 14.69 16.22 -13.35
C PRO A 21 13.25 16.38 -12.86
N ALA A 22 12.94 17.52 -12.24
CA ALA A 22 11.65 17.76 -11.59
C ALA A 22 10.43 17.46 -12.48
N LEU A 23 10.53 17.71 -13.79
CA LEU A 23 9.47 17.43 -14.75
C LEU A 23 9.22 15.92 -14.94
N VAL A 24 10.28 15.11 -14.96
CA VAL A 24 10.20 13.65 -15.08
C VAL A 24 9.61 13.07 -13.80
N SER A 25 10.09 13.52 -12.63
CA SER A 25 9.56 13.11 -11.32
C SER A 25 8.08 13.44 -11.16
N LEU A 26 7.65 14.63 -11.60
CA LEU A 26 6.24 15.01 -11.63
C LEU A 26 5.44 14.13 -12.59
N GLY A 27 5.94 13.85 -13.79
CA GLY A 27 5.29 12.98 -14.77
C GLY A 27 5.10 11.55 -14.26
N SER A 28 6.15 10.94 -13.71
CA SER A 28 6.10 9.59 -13.14
C SER A 28 5.24 9.53 -11.88
N GLY A 29 5.27 10.56 -11.03
CA GLY A 29 4.38 10.67 -9.87
C GLY A 29 2.91 10.78 -10.29
N LEU A 30 2.61 11.59 -11.31
CA LEU A 30 1.26 11.68 -11.88
C LEU A 30 0.82 10.35 -12.47
N GLN A 31 1.68 9.65 -13.20
CA GLN A 31 1.39 8.32 -13.73
C GLN A 31 1.07 7.33 -12.62
N LEU A 32 1.81 7.35 -11.50
CA LEU A 32 1.52 6.51 -10.35
C LEU A 32 0.13 6.79 -9.78
N VAL A 33 -0.24 8.08 -9.66
CA VAL A 33 -1.57 8.48 -9.20
C VAL A 33 -2.65 7.98 -10.16
N VAL A 34 -2.49 8.21 -11.46
CA VAL A 34 -3.48 7.79 -12.49
C VAL A 34 -3.67 6.28 -12.49
N LEU A 35 -2.58 5.50 -12.37
CA LEU A 35 -2.65 4.04 -12.35
C LEU A 35 -3.24 3.50 -11.03
N GLY A 36 -2.89 4.11 -9.90
CA GLY A 36 -3.27 3.61 -8.58
C GLY A 36 -4.65 4.04 -8.09
N ILE A 37 -5.15 5.19 -8.53
CA ILE A 37 -6.36 5.80 -7.97
C ILE A 37 -7.60 4.93 -8.17
N THR A 38 -7.69 4.24 -9.31
CA THR A 38 -8.78 3.30 -9.59
C THR A 38 -8.82 2.20 -8.53
N SER A 39 -7.69 1.58 -8.21
CA SER A 39 -7.62 0.53 -7.18
C SER A 39 -7.95 1.06 -5.78
N ILE A 40 -7.49 2.27 -5.45
CA ILE A 40 -7.76 2.91 -4.15
C ILE A 40 -9.24 3.20 -3.97
N ILE A 41 -9.94 3.59 -5.03
CA ILE A 41 -11.40 3.87 -4.98
C ILE A 41 -12.21 2.58 -5.02
N PHE A 42 -11.79 1.61 -5.83
CA PHE A 42 -12.58 0.42 -6.13
C PHE A 42 -12.83 -0.47 -4.91
N ILE A 43 -11.79 -0.74 -4.11
CA ILE A 43 -11.89 -1.61 -2.93
C ILE A 43 -12.87 -1.06 -1.87
N PRO A 44 -12.73 0.19 -1.37
CA PRO A 44 -13.67 0.74 -0.40
C PRO A 44 -15.08 0.86 -1.00
N THR A 45 -15.20 1.12 -2.31
CA THR A 45 -16.51 1.11 -2.99
C THR A 45 -17.19 -0.24 -2.91
N ILE A 46 -16.47 -1.33 -3.20
CA ILE A 46 -17.00 -2.68 -3.07
C ILE A 46 -17.42 -2.96 -1.63
N VAL A 47 -16.54 -2.65 -0.66
CA VAL A 47 -16.81 -2.94 0.76
C VAL A 47 -18.06 -2.22 1.26
N VAL A 48 -18.22 -0.93 0.93
CA VAL A 48 -19.39 -0.14 1.36
C VAL A 48 -20.66 -0.58 0.63
N LYS A 49 -20.60 -0.85 -0.68
CA LYS A 49 -21.79 -1.28 -1.43
C LYS A 49 -22.23 -2.69 -1.04
N ALA A 50 -21.30 -3.62 -0.82
CA ALA A 50 -21.60 -4.98 -0.40
C ALA A 50 -22.15 -5.08 1.04
N SER A 51 -21.84 -4.11 1.90
CA SER A 51 -22.40 -4.01 3.25
C SER A 51 -23.70 -3.21 3.34
N GLY A 52 -24.21 -2.69 2.21
CA GLY A 52 -25.44 -1.89 2.18
C GLY A 52 -25.28 -0.46 2.73
N GLY A 53 -24.06 0.08 2.75
CA GLY A 53 -23.79 1.42 3.25
C GLY A 53 -24.36 2.55 2.37
N THR A 54 -24.53 3.73 2.96
CA THR A 54 -25.09 4.91 2.29
C THR A 54 -24.07 5.59 1.36
N ASP A 55 -24.55 6.36 0.39
CA ASP A 55 -23.68 7.10 -0.54
C ASP A 55 -22.83 8.17 0.18
N ALA A 56 -23.33 8.72 1.29
CA ALA A 56 -22.58 9.63 2.15
C ALA A 56 -21.40 8.92 2.83
N TYR A 57 -21.63 7.72 3.36
CA TYR A 57 -20.57 6.91 3.96
C TYR A 57 -19.56 6.44 2.91
N LEU A 58 -20.03 6.08 1.71
CA LEU A 58 -19.16 5.75 0.57
C LEU A 58 -18.22 6.91 0.22
N SER A 59 -18.78 8.11 0.03
CA SER A 59 -18.01 9.31 -0.34
C SER A 59 -16.94 9.63 0.71
N TRP A 60 -17.31 9.54 1.99
CA TRP A 60 -16.38 9.73 3.11
C TRP A 60 -15.28 8.66 3.14
N THR A 61 -15.64 7.39 2.92
CA THR A 61 -14.69 6.27 2.94
C THR A 61 -13.70 6.37 1.78
N VAL A 62 -14.17 6.72 0.58
CA VAL A 62 -13.32 6.93 -0.60
C VAL A 62 -12.36 8.09 -0.37
N PHE A 63 -12.84 9.20 0.16
CA PHE A 63 -12.00 10.34 0.51
C PHE A 63 -10.91 9.94 1.53
N GLY A 64 -11.30 9.26 2.60
CA GLY A 64 -10.36 8.76 3.62
C GLY A 64 -9.33 7.79 3.03
N ALA A 65 -9.76 6.86 2.17
CA ALA A 65 -8.87 5.91 1.52
C ALA A 65 -7.83 6.60 0.64
N VAL A 66 -8.23 7.59 -0.17
CA VAL A 66 -7.31 8.36 -1.02
C VAL A 66 -6.33 9.18 -0.18
N ALA A 67 -6.83 9.90 0.83
CA ALA A 67 -6.00 10.72 1.70
C ALA A 67 -4.97 9.90 2.47
N VAL A 68 -5.40 8.81 3.12
CA VAL A 68 -4.52 7.92 3.89
C VAL A 68 -3.52 7.20 2.98
N SER A 69 -3.95 6.73 1.81
CA SER A 69 -3.04 6.09 0.83
C SER A 69 -1.96 7.05 0.35
N GLY A 70 -2.31 8.31 0.08
CA GLY A 70 -1.36 9.36 -0.27
C GLY A 70 -0.36 9.66 0.84
N ILE A 71 -0.84 9.81 2.08
CA ILE A 71 0.01 10.02 3.26
C ILE A 71 0.97 8.84 3.45
N CYS A 72 0.46 7.60 3.41
CA CYS A 72 1.28 6.40 3.55
C CYS A 72 2.32 6.27 2.43
N THR A 73 1.95 6.59 1.18
CA THR A 73 2.88 6.57 0.05
C THR A 73 4.00 7.61 0.23
N ALA A 74 3.65 8.82 0.67
CA ALA A 74 4.63 9.86 1.00
C ALA A 74 5.54 9.45 2.18
N LEU A 75 4.98 8.85 3.22
CA LEU A 75 5.74 8.33 4.36
C LEU A 75 6.69 7.19 3.96
N GLN A 76 6.36 6.39 2.96
CA GLN A 76 7.26 5.34 2.47
C GLN A 76 8.39 5.90 1.62
N ALA A 77 8.10 6.95 0.84
CA ALA A 77 9.09 7.66 0.05
C ALA A 77 10.07 8.45 0.93
N VAL A 78 9.61 9.05 2.02
CA VAL A 78 10.46 9.80 2.95
C VAL A 78 11.04 8.85 4.00
N ARG A 79 12.37 8.66 4.00
CA ARG A 79 13.05 7.86 5.03
C ARG A 79 13.13 8.64 6.35
N LEU A 80 12.08 8.59 7.16
CA LEU A 80 12.04 9.22 8.48
C LEU A 80 12.68 8.30 9.54
N SER A 81 14.02 8.23 9.52
CA SER A 81 14.88 7.46 10.43
C SER A 81 14.65 5.94 10.41
N ARG A 82 13.61 5.44 11.10
CA ARG A 82 13.25 4.01 11.22
C ARG A 82 11.91 3.67 10.56
N VAL A 83 11.18 4.67 10.07
CA VAL A 83 9.88 4.54 9.39
C VAL A 83 10.05 5.02 7.96
N GLY A 84 9.47 4.26 7.02
CA GLY A 84 9.63 4.52 5.58
C GLY A 84 10.77 3.70 4.97
N ALA A 85 10.54 3.18 3.76
CA ALA A 85 11.55 2.42 3.03
C ALA A 85 12.64 3.31 2.42
N GLY A 86 12.36 4.60 2.23
CA GLY A 86 13.22 5.53 1.51
C GLY A 86 13.11 5.41 -0.02
N TYR A 87 12.09 4.69 -0.50
CA TYR A 87 11.79 4.49 -1.91
C TYR A 87 10.30 4.68 -2.15
N LEU A 88 9.94 5.02 -3.39
CA LEU A 88 8.55 5.20 -3.78
C LEU A 88 7.82 3.85 -3.76
N LEU A 89 7.08 3.60 -2.67
CA LEU A 89 6.23 2.42 -2.53
C LEU A 89 4.78 2.85 -2.54
N PHE A 90 4.04 2.42 -3.57
CA PHE A 90 2.61 2.64 -3.66
C PHE A 90 1.89 1.96 -2.51
N MET A 91 1.21 2.74 -1.67
CA MET A 91 0.40 2.24 -0.57
C MET A 91 -1.08 2.40 -0.92
N GLY A 92 -1.83 1.31 -0.83
CA GLY A 92 -3.26 1.32 -1.08
C GLY A 92 -3.99 0.18 -0.35
N PRO A 93 -5.33 0.18 -0.34
CA PRO A 93 -6.12 -0.90 0.22
C PRO A 93 -5.79 -2.23 -0.47
N ALA A 94 -5.79 -3.33 0.30
CA ALA A 94 -5.56 -4.67 -0.25
C ALA A 94 -6.89 -5.43 -0.41
N GLY A 95 -7.12 -5.97 -1.61
CA GLY A 95 -8.37 -6.67 -1.97
C GLY A 95 -8.63 -7.92 -1.12
N ALA A 96 -7.58 -8.57 -0.61
CA ALA A 96 -7.67 -9.76 0.25
C ALA A 96 -8.53 -9.53 1.52
N TYR A 97 -8.71 -8.28 1.96
CA TYR A 97 -9.48 -7.97 3.16
C TYR A 97 -10.96 -7.65 2.89
N ILE A 98 -11.42 -7.63 1.63
CA ILE A 98 -12.79 -7.23 1.29
C ILE A 98 -13.82 -8.05 2.10
N GLY A 99 -13.70 -9.38 2.11
CA GLY A 99 -14.69 -10.24 2.78
C GLY A 99 -14.79 -9.98 4.30
N VAL A 100 -13.65 -9.80 4.97
CA VAL A 100 -13.61 -9.50 6.41
C VAL A 100 -14.17 -8.11 6.69
N CYS A 101 -13.82 -7.11 5.88
CA CYS A 101 -14.32 -5.74 6.04
C CYS A 101 -15.85 -5.66 5.86
N VAL A 102 -16.39 -6.38 4.87
CA VAL A 102 -17.84 -6.46 4.63
C VAL A 102 -18.54 -7.11 5.81
N SER A 103 -18.02 -8.23 6.30
CA SER A 103 -18.60 -8.95 7.45
C SER A 103 -18.61 -8.07 8.71
N ALA A 104 -17.51 -7.40 9.01
CA ALA A 104 -17.41 -6.48 10.14
C ALA A 104 -18.41 -5.31 10.05
N LEU A 105 -18.61 -4.76 8.85
CA LEU A 105 -19.60 -3.70 8.63
C LEU A 105 -21.04 -4.18 8.82
N ILE A 106 -21.36 -5.40 8.39
CA ILE A 106 -22.71 -5.97 8.53
C ILE A 106 -22.98 -6.32 10.00
N GLU A 107 -22.02 -6.92 10.71
CA GLU A 107 -22.21 -7.41 12.08
C GLU A 107 -22.14 -6.31 13.14
N GLY A 108 -21.28 -5.31 12.96
CA GLY A 108 -21.04 -4.28 13.99
C GLY A 108 -20.78 -2.87 13.46
N GLY A 109 -20.99 -2.65 12.16
CA GLY A 109 -20.89 -1.33 11.56
C GLY A 109 -19.47 -0.74 11.52
N PRO A 110 -19.36 0.57 11.22
CA PRO A 110 -18.07 1.25 11.06
C PRO A 110 -17.18 1.23 12.30
N ALA A 111 -17.79 1.23 13.50
CA ALA A 111 -17.04 1.19 14.76
C ALA A 111 -16.32 -0.15 14.95
N LEU A 112 -16.99 -1.28 14.66
CA LEU A 112 -16.36 -2.60 14.70
C LEU A 112 -15.25 -2.73 13.66
N LEU A 113 -15.49 -2.25 12.43
CA LEU A 113 -14.46 -2.23 11.40
C LEU A 113 -13.21 -1.46 11.87
N ALA A 114 -13.40 -0.26 12.43
CA ALA A 114 -12.29 0.57 12.90
C ALA A 114 -11.47 -0.13 14.01
N THR A 115 -12.13 -0.76 14.99
CA THR A 115 -11.43 -1.48 16.07
C THR A 115 -10.69 -2.70 15.54
N LEU A 116 -11.28 -3.47 14.62
CA LEU A 116 -10.62 -4.60 13.97
C LEU A 116 -9.40 -4.17 13.17
N VAL A 117 -9.48 -3.06 12.44
CA VAL A 117 -8.33 -2.52 11.70
C VAL A 117 -7.21 -2.13 12.64
N VAL A 118 -7.51 -1.40 13.72
CA VAL A 118 -6.52 -1.00 14.73
C VAL A 118 -5.90 -2.22 15.40
N ALA A 119 -6.71 -3.19 15.85
CA ALA A 119 -6.23 -4.40 16.49
C ALA A 119 -5.36 -5.25 15.54
N SER A 120 -5.81 -5.42 14.29
CA SER A 120 -5.11 -6.21 13.29
C SER A 120 -3.81 -5.56 12.83
N SER A 121 -3.71 -4.23 12.83
CA SER A 121 -2.51 -3.50 12.40
C SER A 121 -1.25 -3.84 13.22
N LEU A 122 -1.43 -4.29 14.47
CA LEU A 122 -0.32 -4.73 15.32
C LEU A 122 0.40 -5.95 14.75
N VAL A 123 -0.33 -6.85 14.08
CA VAL A 123 0.23 -8.09 13.55
C VAL A 123 1.24 -7.81 12.43
N PRO A 124 0.92 -7.05 11.36
CA PRO A 124 1.90 -6.64 10.36
C PRO A 124 3.09 -5.86 10.93
N ILE A 125 2.88 -5.03 11.96
CA ILE A 125 3.98 -4.29 12.61
C ILE A 125 4.97 -5.26 13.27
N VAL A 126 4.48 -6.26 14.01
CA VAL A 126 5.31 -7.29 14.64
C VAL A 126 6.03 -8.15 13.59
N ILE A 127 5.34 -8.55 12.53
CA ILE A 127 5.93 -9.31 11.42
C ILE A 127 7.03 -8.49 10.73
N SER A 128 6.79 -7.19 10.49
CA SER A 128 7.76 -6.27 9.89
C SER A 128 9.05 -6.18 10.71
N MET A 129 8.94 -6.10 12.04
CA MET A 129 10.12 -6.12 12.94
C MET A 129 10.90 -7.43 12.93
N ARG A 130 10.27 -8.55 12.57
CA ARG A 130 10.86 -9.90 12.57
C ARG A 130 10.95 -10.51 11.17
N LEU A 131 10.96 -9.69 10.12
CA LEU A 131 10.83 -10.15 8.73
C LEU A 131 11.87 -11.21 8.35
N ALA A 132 13.09 -11.13 8.89
CA ALA A 132 14.14 -12.13 8.66
C ALA A 132 13.73 -13.56 9.06
N LEU A 133 12.88 -13.73 10.08
CA LEU A 133 12.40 -15.03 10.54
C LEU A 133 11.28 -15.57 9.64
N PHE A 134 10.42 -14.68 9.13
CA PHE A 134 9.26 -15.05 8.30
C PHE A 134 9.58 -15.23 6.82
N ARG A 135 10.75 -14.77 6.35
CA ARG A 135 11.21 -14.97 4.96
C ARG A 135 11.27 -16.43 4.52
N ARG A 136 11.41 -17.39 5.45
CA ARG A 136 11.36 -18.83 5.12
C ARG A 136 9.95 -19.34 4.83
N LEU A 137 8.93 -18.69 5.39
CA LEU A 137 7.52 -19.07 5.22
C LEU A 137 6.87 -18.35 4.02
N LEU A 138 7.33 -17.13 3.73
CA LEU A 138 6.86 -16.30 2.63
C LEU A 138 7.55 -16.65 1.31
N THR A 139 7.55 -17.94 0.94
CA THR A 139 8.06 -18.34 -0.38
C THR A 139 7.11 -17.87 -1.48
N PRO A 140 7.61 -17.55 -2.70
CA PRO A 140 6.77 -17.08 -3.80
C PRO A 140 5.60 -18.03 -4.11
N THR A 141 5.81 -19.34 -3.93
CA THR A 141 4.77 -20.36 -4.13
C THR A 141 3.62 -20.21 -3.13
N ILE A 142 3.90 -20.09 -1.84
CA ILE A 142 2.86 -19.99 -0.80
C ILE A 142 2.09 -18.67 -0.94
N VAL A 143 2.80 -17.56 -1.10
CA VAL A 143 2.17 -16.24 -1.25
C VAL A 143 1.33 -16.19 -2.53
N GLY A 144 1.83 -16.77 -3.64
CA GLY A 144 1.10 -16.84 -4.90
C GLY A 144 -0.18 -17.66 -4.80
N THR A 145 -0.15 -18.83 -4.16
CA THR A 145 -1.34 -19.67 -3.98
C THR A 145 -2.40 -18.99 -3.12
N VAL A 146 -2.01 -18.32 -2.03
CA VAL A 146 -2.95 -17.59 -1.16
C VAL A 146 -3.61 -16.42 -1.88
N ASN A 147 -2.89 -15.73 -2.77
CA ASN A 147 -3.44 -14.60 -3.51
C ASN A 147 -4.33 -15.02 -4.71
N MET A 148 -4.24 -16.28 -5.15
CA MET A 148 -5.10 -16.81 -6.21
C MET A 148 -6.47 -17.26 -5.68
N LEU A 149 -6.52 -17.72 -4.43
CA LEU A 149 -7.75 -18.20 -3.77
C LEU A 149 -8.60 -17.03 -3.26
#